data_AF-A0A841DA97-F1
#
_entry.id   AF-A0A841DA97-F1
#
_cell.length_a   1.000
_cell.length_b   1.000
_cell.length_c   1.000
_cell.angle_alpha   90.00
_cell.angle_beta   90.00
_cell.angle_gamma   90.00
#
_symmetry.space_group_name_H-M   'P 1'
#
loop_
_entity.id
_entity.type
_entity.pdbx_description
1 polymer ?
#
loop_
_entity_poly.entity_id
_entity_poly.type
_entity_poly.pdbx_seq_one_letter_code
_entity_poly.pdbx_strand_id
1 'polypeptide(L)'
;MNAAKVEEFYLQIAQEALGATLSLSNHLGDLLGIYRAMAGAGPLTSTDLATRTGLSERYLREWLSTQAVAGHLSYDPATGAFELPDEHAAVLADDDAVTSRAGQIEAAAAAWLAVDGIAAAFRSGEGFGWHRHDPRLFTGVSRFFAPLYRMSLVQQWLPALDGVVERLRSGAHVLDVGCGHGTSTLLMAEAFPASRFEGIDYHEASVEAARQAAAKAGVDGRVHFHVGDATEDAAGPWDLICFFDALHDMGDPVAAARRAREALAEDGTLLVVEPAAADRLEDRIGNPVSMSYYAASTVMCVPHSLSEEPGLALGAQAGSERLREVLVQAGFSRVRLALTTEYNLVIEARP
;
A
#
# COMPACT_ATOMS: atom_id res chain seq x y z
N MET A 1 41.06 5.95 -6.70
CA MET A 1 39.65 6.40 -6.78
C MET A 1 39.39 6.86 -8.20
N ASN A 2 38.35 6.37 -8.86
CA ASN A 2 38.01 6.76 -10.24
C ASN A 2 37.11 7.99 -10.20
N ALA A 3 37.58 9.14 -10.70
CA ALA A 3 36.86 10.41 -10.60
C ALA A 3 35.50 10.39 -11.32
N ALA A 4 35.40 9.76 -12.49
CA ALA A 4 34.15 9.66 -13.24
C ALA A 4 33.10 8.84 -12.49
N LYS A 5 33.50 7.73 -11.85
CA LYS A 5 32.58 6.93 -11.01
C LYS A 5 32.11 7.68 -9.76
N VAL A 6 32.95 8.57 -9.21
CA VAL A 6 32.56 9.43 -8.08
C VAL A 6 31.54 10.47 -8.53
N GLU A 7 31.77 11.10 -9.68
CA GLU A 7 30.85 12.09 -10.24
C GLU A 7 29.49 11.49 -10.59
N GLU A 8 29.47 10.31 -11.22
CA GLU A 8 28.24 9.56 -11.53
C GLU A 8 27.42 9.30 -10.27
N PHE A 9 28.05 8.77 -9.21
CA PHE A 9 27.37 8.49 -7.95
C PHE A 9 26.97 9.77 -7.21
N TYR A 10 27.77 10.84 -7.28
CA TYR A 10 27.42 12.14 -6.71
C TYR A 10 26.12 12.68 -7.32
N LEU A 11 25.98 12.62 -8.65
CA LEU A 11 24.77 13.08 -9.34
C LEU A 11 23.55 12.24 -8.95
N GLN A 12 23.73 10.93 -8.78
CA GLN A 12 22.67 10.05 -8.29
C GLN A 12 22.17 10.49 -6.90
N ILE A 13 23.07 10.67 -5.93
CA ILE A 13 22.71 11.11 -4.57
C ILE A 13 22.10 12.51 -4.58
N ALA A 14 22.60 13.42 -5.42
CA ALA A 14 22.02 14.76 -5.57
C ALA A 14 20.57 14.70 -6.09
N GLN A 15 20.28 13.80 -7.03
CA GLN A 15 18.92 13.58 -7.55
C GLN A 15 17.99 12.98 -6.49
N GLU A 16 18.47 12.04 -5.67
CA GLU A 16 17.72 11.47 -4.55
C GLU A 16 17.35 12.54 -3.51
N ALA A 17 18.30 13.40 -3.14
CA ALA A 17 18.07 14.51 -2.20
C ALA A 17 17.07 15.55 -2.75
N LEU A 18 17.15 15.84 -4.05
CA LEU A 18 16.18 16.71 -4.72
C LEU A 18 14.78 16.08 -4.69
N GLY A 19 14.67 14.78 -5.01
CA GLY A 19 13.41 14.03 -4.96
C GLY A 19 12.78 14.03 -3.58
N ALA A 20 13.56 13.86 -2.52
CA ALA A 20 13.09 13.92 -1.13
C ALA A 20 12.52 15.32 -0.78
N THR A 21 13.22 16.38 -1.19
CA THR A 21 12.79 17.77 -0.94
C THR A 21 11.52 18.11 -1.72
N LEU A 22 11.44 17.69 -2.98
CA LEU A 22 10.25 17.89 -3.81
C LEU A 22 9.06 17.08 -3.30
N SER A 23 9.28 15.87 -2.80
CA SER A 23 8.24 15.02 -2.21
C SER A 23 7.57 15.70 -1.02
N LEU A 24 8.32 16.44 -0.18
CA LEU A 24 7.74 17.24 0.90
C LEU A 24 6.81 18.34 0.35
N SER A 25 7.23 19.05 -0.69
CA SER A 25 6.40 20.08 -1.34
C SER A 25 5.14 19.47 -1.96
N ASN A 26 5.25 18.30 -2.59
CA ASN A 26 4.13 17.58 -3.17
C ASN A 26 3.15 17.10 -2.09
N HIS A 27 3.65 16.55 -0.99
CA HIS A 27 2.82 16.15 0.14
C HIS A 27 2.03 17.33 0.69
N LEU A 28 2.66 18.50 0.83
CA LEU A 28 1.98 19.72 1.28
C LEU A 28 0.85 20.14 0.33
N GLY A 29 1.08 20.00 -0.98
CA GLY A 29 0.08 20.26 -2.01
C GLY A 29 -1.15 19.36 -1.89
N ASP A 30 -0.94 18.07 -1.67
CA ASP A 30 -2.02 17.10 -1.45
C ASP A 30 -2.74 17.34 -0.11
N LEU A 31 -1.99 17.51 0.98
CA LEU A 31 -2.52 17.72 2.33
C LEU A 31 -3.42 18.96 2.40
N LEU A 32 -3.02 20.05 1.76
CA LEU A 32 -3.78 21.30 1.72
C LEU A 32 -4.87 21.31 0.63
N GLY A 33 -4.98 20.24 -0.16
CA GLY A 33 -5.95 20.15 -1.26
C GLY A 33 -5.66 21.09 -2.43
N ILE A 34 -4.42 21.57 -2.57
CA ILE A 34 -4.04 22.53 -3.62
C ILE A 34 -4.16 21.88 -5.00
N TYR A 35 -3.64 20.67 -5.18
CA TYR A 35 -3.77 19.96 -6.47
C TYR A 35 -5.24 19.73 -6.85
N ARG A 36 -6.07 19.26 -5.90
CA ARG A 36 -7.53 19.11 -6.08
C ARG A 36 -8.22 20.43 -6.42
N ALA A 37 -7.78 21.54 -5.84
CA ALA A 37 -8.31 22.85 -6.16
C ALA A 37 -7.95 23.31 -7.58
N MET A 38 -6.78 22.92 -8.10
CA MET A 38 -6.32 23.29 -9.45
C MET A 38 -6.83 22.35 -10.56
N ALA A 39 -7.07 21.08 -10.26
CA ALA A 39 -7.52 20.08 -11.23
C ALA A 39 -8.79 20.54 -11.97
N GLY A 40 -8.73 20.57 -13.30
CA GLY A 40 -9.84 21.01 -14.17
C GLY A 40 -10.25 22.48 -14.02
N ALA A 41 -9.50 23.30 -13.29
CA ALA A 41 -9.83 24.72 -13.08
C ALA A 41 -9.30 25.64 -14.20
N GLY A 42 -8.42 25.13 -15.06
CA GLY A 42 -7.66 25.93 -16.03
C GLY A 42 -6.57 26.79 -15.36
N PRO A 43 -6.03 27.80 -16.08
CA PRO A 43 -5.00 28.68 -15.56
C PRO A 43 -5.47 29.54 -14.38
N LEU A 44 -4.68 29.55 -13.29
CA LEU A 44 -4.92 30.32 -12.07
C LEU A 44 -3.67 31.11 -11.66
N THR A 45 -3.81 32.39 -11.32
CA THR A 45 -2.74 33.10 -10.62
C THR A 45 -2.66 32.66 -9.15
N SER A 46 -1.57 33.00 -8.45
CA SER A 46 -1.47 32.74 -7.01
C SER A 46 -2.59 33.42 -6.21
N THR A 47 -3.06 34.58 -6.64
CA THR A 47 -4.19 35.31 -6.02
C THR A 47 -5.53 34.60 -6.25
N ASP A 48 -5.77 34.09 -7.46
CA ASP A 48 -6.99 33.34 -7.78
C ASP A 48 -7.06 32.07 -6.93
N LEU A 49 -5.94 31.33 -6.86
CA LEU A 49 -5.85 30.13 -6.05
C LEU A 49 -5.99 30.40 -4.56
N ALA A 50 -5.43 31.51 -4.05
CA ALA A 50 -5.61 31.94 -2.66
C ALA A 50 -7.07 32.21 -2.33
N THR A 51 -7.78 32.89 -3.23
CA THR A 51 -9.23 33.15 -3.08
C THR A 51 -10.03 31.85 -3.11
N ARG A 52 -9.68 30.92 -4.01
CA ARG A 52 -10.37 29.63 -4.15
C ARG A 52 -10.17 28.69 -2.97
N THR A 53 -8.98 28.67 -2.38
CA THR A 53 -8.60 27.73 -1.31
C THR A 53 -8.70 28.33 0.09
N GLY A 54 -8.74 29.66 0.21
CA GLY A 54 -8.63 30.36 1.49
C GLY A 54 -7.21 30.35 2.09
N LEU A 55 -6.21 29.82 1.36
CA LEU A 55 -4.83 29.76 1.82
C LEU A 55 -4.10 31.09 1.58
N SER A 56 -3.00 31.29 2.31
CA SER A 56 -2.19 32.50 2.18
C SER A 56 -1.49 32.58 0.83
N GLU A 57 -1.81 33.63 0.07
CA GLU A 57 -1.29 33.89 -1.28
C GLU A 57 0.25 33.83 -1.34
N ARG A 58 0.95 34.39 -0.33
CA ARG A 58 2.41 34.40 -0.33
C ARG A 58 2.99 32.99 -0.28
N TYR A 59 2.40 32.09 0.52
CA TYR A 59 2.84 30.70 0.58
C TYR A 59 2.50 29.95 -0.70
N LEU A 60 1.29 30.16 -1.24
CA LEU A 60 0.89 29.58 -2.53
C LEU A 60 1.81 30.02 -3.66
N ARG A 61 2.23 31.28 -3.71
CA ARG A 61 3.15 31.77 -4.74
C ARG A 61 4.51 31.05 -4.72
N GLU A 62 5.07 30.81 -3.54
CA GLU A 62 6.33 30.05 -3.41
C GLU A 62 6.15 28.60 -3.86
N TRP A 63 5.05 27.99 -3.41
CA TRP A 63 4.73 26.61 -3.74
C TRP A 63 4.49 26.45 -5.25
N LEU A 64 3.68 27.29 -5.86
CA LEU A 64 3.44 27.32 -7.31
C LEU A 64 4.73 27.48 -8.10
N SER A 65 5.64 28.35 -7.63
CA SER A 65 6.95 28.52 -8.27
C SER A 65 7.79 27.25 -8.20
N THR A 66 7.82 26.59 -7.03
CA THR A 66 8.49 25.29 -6.85
C THR A 66 7.94 24.25 -7.82
N GLN A 67 6.61 24.16 -7.92
CA GLN A 67 5.93 23.17 -8.74
C GLN A 67 6.07 23.42 -10.25
N ALA A 68 6.10 24.69 -10.68
CA ALA A 68 6.39 25.05 -12.07
C ALA A 68 7.84 24.72 -12.45
N VAL A 69 8.83 25.04 -11.58
CA VAL A 69 10.24 24.69 -11.82
C VAL A 69 10.45 23.18 -11.85
N ALA A 70 9.72 22.44 -11.02
CA ALA A 70 9.72 20.97 -11.03
C ALA A 70 9.03 20.36 -12.27
N GLY A 71 8.34 21.18 -13.08
CA GLY A 71 7.62 20.72 -14.27
C GLY A 71 6.26 20.06 -13.97
N HIS A 72 5.76 20.13 -12.74
CA HIS A 72 4.43 19.62 -12.40
C HIS A 72 3.30 20.56 -12.85
N LEU A 73 3.58 21.86 -12.93
CA LEU A 73 2.65 22.88 -13.41
C LEU A 73 3.19 23.53 -14.68
N SER A 74 2.31 23.88 -15.60
CA SER A 74 2.65 24.85 -16.65
C SER A 74 2.58 26.26 -16.08
N TYR A 75 3.36 27.18 -16.66
CA TYR A 75 3.40 28.58 -16.26
C TYR A 75 3.37 29.49 -17.49
N ASP A 76 2.42 30.43 -17.51
CA ASP A 76 2.34 31.46 -18.54
C ASP A 76 2.99 32.76 -18.03
N PRO A 77 4.13 33.19 -18.56
CA PRO A 77 4.81 34.41 -18.13
C PRO A 77 4.06 35.69 -18.50
N ALA A 78 3.13 35.66 -19.47
CA ALA A 78 2.37 36.85 -19.86
C ALA A 78 1.30 37.21 -18.83
N THR A 79 0.69 36.20 -18.21
CA THR A 79 -0.40 36.35 -17.24
C THR A 79 0.05 36.10 -15.80
N GLY A 80 1.19 35.41 -15.61
CA GLY A 80 1.64 34.92 -14.31
C GLY A 80 0.78 33.76 -13.78
N ALA A 81 -0.01 33.13 -14.64
CA ALA A 81 -0.90 32.04 -14.27
C ALA A 81 -0.18 30.68 -14.32
N PHE A 82 -0.65 29.77 -13.46
CA PHE A 82 -0.20 28.40 -13.35
C PHE A 82 -1.37 27.47 -13.66
N GLU A 83 -1.10 26.37 -14.32
CA GLU A 83 -2.12 25.35 -14.59
C GLU A 83 -1.56 23.98 -14.25
N LEU A 84 -2.41 23.13 -13.67
CA LEU A 84 -2.12 21.72 -13.45
C LEU A 84 -2.64 20.94 -14.66
N PRO A 85 -1.77 20.40 -15.53
CA PRO A 85 -2.22 19.58 -16.66
C PRO A 85 -3.06 18.39 -16.19
N ASP A 86 -4.04 17.98 -16.99
CA ASP A 86 -4.95 16.89 -16.64
C ASP A 86 -4.21 15.57 -16.39
N GLU A 87 -3.15 15.30 -17.16
CA GLU A 87 -2.30 14.12 -16.98
C GLU A 87 -1.58 14.12 -15.64
N HIS A 88 -1.17 15.30 -15.14
CA HIS A 88 -0.53 15.43 -13.84
C HIS A 88 -1.56 15.39 -12.71
N ALA A 89 -2.76 15.94 -12.93
CA ALA A 89 -3.87 15.84 -12.00
C ALA A 89 -4.27 14.38 -11.74
N ALA A 90 -4.28 13.53 -12.77
CA ALA A 90 -4.54 12.09 -12.64
C ALA A 90 -3.51 11.33 -11.78
N VAL A 91 -2.35 11.94 -11.49
CA VAL A 91 -1.29 11.37 -10.64
C VAL A 91 -1.28 11.98 -9.23
N LEU A 92 -1.57 13.27 -9.12
CA LEU A 92 -1.37 14.07 -7.89
C LEU A 92 -2.66 14.54 -7.21
N ALA A 93 -3.79 14.54 -7.91
CA ALA A 93 -5.05 15.14 -7.44
C ALA A 93 -6.22 14.14 -7.35
N ASP A 94 -6.14 13.02 -8.06
CA ASP A 94 -7.18 11.99 -8.11
C ASP A 94 -6.72 10.73 -7.35
N ASP A 95 -7.35 10.45 -6.20
CA ASP A 95 -7.07 9.27 -5.37
C ASP A 95 -7.75 7.98 -5.90
N ASP A 96 -8.72 8.13 -6.80
CA ASP A 96 -9.46 7.03 -7.41
C ASP A 96 -8.81 6.55 -8.71
N ALA A 97 -7.98 7.38 -9.33
CA ALA A 97 -7.20 7.02 -10.51
C ALA A 97 -6.20 5.89 -10.25
N VAL A 98 -6.08 4.96 -11.20
CA VAL A 98 -5.07 3.87 -11.17
C VAL A 98 -3.63 4.39 -11.31
N THR A 99 -3.47 5.64 -11.74
CA THR A 99 -2.20 6.34 -11.87
C THR A 99 -1.80 7.12 -10.63
N SER A 100 -2.66 7.19 -9.61
CA SER A 100 -2.43 8.01 -8.43
C SER A 100 -1.14 7.63 -7.71
N ARG A 101 -0.37 8.64 -7.30
CA ARG A 101 0.87 8.50 -6.52
C ARG A 101 0.87 9.29 -5.22
N ALA A 102 -0.22 9.97 -4.89
CA ALA A 102 -0.33 10.81 -3.69
C ALA A 102 -0.08 10.00 -2.39
N GLY A 103 -0.62 8.78 -2.30
CA GLY A 103 -0.38 7.89 -1.17
C GLY A 103 1.08 7.49 -0.97
N GLN A 104 1.83 7.27 -2.06
CA GLN A 104 3.27 6.97 -1.98
C GLN A 104 4.05 8.11 -1.33
N ILE A 105 3.70 9.35 -1.69
CA ILE A 105 4.33 10.56 -1.19
C ILE A 105 3.99 10.77 0.30
N GLU A 106 2.73 10.57 0.69
CA GLU A 106 2.29 10.62 2.09
C GLU A 106 3.00 9.57 2.95
N ALA A 107 3.05 8.30 2.49
CA ALA A 107 3.72 7.23 3.21
C ALA A 107 5.21 7.52 3.44
N ALA A 108 5.91 8.03 2.40
CA ALA A 108 7.31 8.43 2.52
C ALA A 108 7.50 9.58 3.53
N ALA A 109 6.63 10.60 3.50
CA ALA A 109 6.69 11.71 4.44
C ALA A 109 6.43 11.27 5.89
N ALA A 110 5.49 10.35 6.11
CA ALA A 110 5.19 9.80 7.42
C ALA A 110 6.32 8.88 7.95
N ALA A 111 6.92 8.06 7.09
CA ALA A 111 8.04 7.18 7.46
C ALA A 111 9.26 7.97 7.96
N TRP A 112 9.49 9.17 7.43
CA TRP A 112 10.55 10.07 7.90
C TRP A 112 10.44 10.49 9.36
N LEU A 113 9.25 10.47 9.95
CA LEU A 113 9.05 10.81 11.36
C LEU A 113 9.48 9.68 12.29
N ALA A 114 9.64 8.45 11.77
CA ALA A 114 10.02 7.29 12.57
C ALA A 114 11.53 7.03 12.60
N VAL A 115 12.34 7.75 11.82
CA VAL A 115 13.76 7.44 11.57
C VAL A 115 14.59 7.29 12.85
N ASP A 116 14.42 8.18 13.83
CA ASP A 116 15.17 8.08 15.09
C ASP A 116 14.80 6.82 15.88
N GLY A 117 13.52 6.44 15.84
CA GLY A 117 13.01 5.21 16.43
C GLY A 117 13.52 3.96 15.72
N ILE A 118 13.50 3.96 14.38
CA ILE A 118 14.08 2.89 13.56
C ILE A 118 15.58 2.78 13.79
N ALA A 119 16.31 3.90 13.88
CA ALA A 119 17.73 3.90 14.19
C ALA A 119 18.04 3.31 15.58
N ALA A 120 17.14 3.50 16.56
CA ALA A 120 17.25 2.84 17.86
C ALA A 120 17.02 1.33 17.74
N ALA A 121 15.97 0.90 17.03
CA ALA A 121 15.69 -0.51 16.74
C ALA A 121 16.87 -1.23 16.05
N PHE A 122 17.51 -0.57 15.07
CA PHE A 122 18.72 -1.11 14.41
C PHE A 122 19.89 -1.33 15.36
N ARG A 123 19.99 -0.56 16.45
CA ARG A 123 21.07 -0.68 17.43
C ARG A 123 20.76 -1.74 18.49
N SER A 124 19.51 -1.84 18.93
CA SER A 124 19.12 -2.77 19.99
C SER A 124 18.76 -4.16 19.45
N GLY A 125 18.33 -4.26 18.20
CA GLY A 125 17.71 -5.45 17.63
C GLY A 125 16.24 -5.62 18.01
N GLU A 126 15.67 -4.71 18.81
CA GLU A 126 14.24 -4.68 19.11
C GLU A 126 13.46 -4.23 17.87
N GLY A 127 12.23 -4.72 17.69
CA GLY A 127 11.37 -4.24 16.63
C GLY A 127 10.77 -2.85 16.84
N PHE A 128 10.08 -2.38 15.81
CA PHE A 128 9.33 -1.14 15.78
C PHE A 128 7.94 -1.40 15.18
N GLY A 129 6.94 -1.58 16.03
CA GLY A 129 5.59 -1.93 15.60
C GLY A 129 4.81 -0.77 14.99
N TRP A 130 3.80 -1.09 14.17
CA TRP A 130 2.96 -0.11 13.48
C TRP A 130 2.40 0.99 14.39
N HIS A 131 1.96 0.65 15.60
CA HIS A 131 1.40 1.59 16.59
C HIS A 131 2.35 2.73 17.00
N ARG A 132 3.65 2.63 16.68
CA ARG A 132 4.65 3.66 16.96
C ARG A 132 4.89 4.63 15.79
N HIS A 133 4.38 4.32 14.61
CA HIS A 133 4.47 5.21 13.46
C HIS A 133 3.47 6.38 13.57
N ASP A 134 3.74 7.45 12.83
CA ASP A 134 2.78 8.54 12.69
C ASP A 134 1.49 8.01 12.02
N PRO A 135 0.29 8.39 12.50
CA PRO A 135 -0.98 7.90 11.94
C PRO A 135 -1.15 8.14 10.44
N ARG A 136 -0.47 9.13 9.86
CA ARG A 136 -0.48 9.38 8.40
C ARG A 136 0.15 8.24 7.59
N LEU A 137 0.95 7.39 8.23
CA LEU A 137 1.53 6.24 7.54
C LEU A 137 0.43 5.28 7.07
N PHE A 138 -0.59 5.04 7.89
CA PHE A 138 -1.69 4.12 7.57
C PHE A 138 -2.52 4.62 6.39
N THR A 139 -2.87 5.91 6.39
CA THR A 139 -3.57 6.55 5.27
C THR A 139 -2.70 6.54 4.00
N GLY A 140 -1.41 6.87 4.12
CA GLY A 140 -0.47 6.85 3.00
C GLY A 140 -0.33 5.47 2.38
N VAL A 141 -0.13 4.42 3.19
CA VAL A 141 -0.02 3.02 2.73
C VAL A 141 -1.31 2.56 2.06
N SER A 142 -2.48 2.81 2.67
CA SER A 142 -3.77 2.48 2.05
C SER A 142 -3.95 3.18 0.69
N ARG A 143 -3.67 4.48 0.61
CA ARG A 143 -3.74 5.25 -0.65
C ARG A 143 -2.70 4.81 -1.67
N PHE A 144 -1.55 4.31 -1.24
CA PHE A 144 -0.50 3.81 -2.13
C PHE A 144 -0.89 2.51 -2.83
N PHE A 145 -1.48 1.57 -2.11
CA PHE A 145 -1.89 0.28 -2.68
C PHE A 145 -3.26 0.32 -3.39
N ALA A 146 -4.13 1.28 -3.06
CA ALA A 146 -5.47 1.37 -3.66
C ALA A 146 -5.49 1.39 -5.20
N PRO A 147 -4.65 2.16 -5.91
CA PRO A 147 -4.58 2.13 -7.39
C PRO A 147 -4.27 0.73 -7.95
N LEU A 148 -3.33 0.04 -7.31
CA LEU A 148 -2.90 -1.30 -7.71
C LEU A 148 -4.01 -2.33 -7.51
N TYR A 149 -4.72 -2.27 -6.38
CA TYR A 149 -5.88 -3.11 -6.10
C TYR A 149 -7.02 -2.86 -7.09
N ARG A 150 -7.36 -1.60 -7.38
CA ARG A 150 -8.39 -1.25 -8.37
C ARG A 150 -8.06 -1.80 -9.76
N MET A 151 -6.79 -1.72 -10.15
CA MET A 151 -6.33 -2.20 -11.46
C MET A 151 -6.31 -3.73 -11.56
N SER A 152 -5.95 -4.44 -10.48
CA SER A 152 -5.48 -5.82 -10.59
C SER A 152 -6.34 -6.83 -9.86
N LEU A 153 -6.94 -6.48 -8.72
CA LEU A 153 -7.59 -7.45 -7.83
C LEU A 153 -8.70 -8.24 -8.53
N VAL A 154 -9.72 -7.53 -9.01
CA VAL A 154 -10.90 -8.16 -9.64
C VAL A 154 -10.62 -8.64 -11.06
N GLN A 155 -9.74 -7.95 -11.79
CA GLN A 155 -9.51 -8.19 -13.22
C GLN A 155 -8.40 -9.22 -13.50
N GLN A 156 -7.47 -9.43 -12.55
CA GLN A 156 -6.27 -10.26 -12.79
C GLN A 156 -6.02 -11.25 -11.66
N TRP A 157 -6.02 -10.80 -10.40
CA TRP A 157 -5.63 -11.65 -9.27
C TRP A 157 -6.69 -12.72 -8.97
N LEU A 158 -7.94 -12.33 -8.76
CA LEU A 158 -9.02 -13.30 -8.51
C LEU A 158 -9.23 -14.26 -9.70
N PRO A 159 -9.22 -13.81 -10.98
CA PRO A 159 -9.29 -14.72 -12.12
C PRO A 159 -8.10 -15.67 -12.28
N ALA A 160 -6.95 -15.38 -11.67
CA ALA A 160 -5.79 -16.28 -11.71
C ALA A 160 -5.98 -17.51 -10.80
N LEU A 161 -6.96 -17.50 -9.89
CA LEU A 161 -7.28 -18.58 -8.96
C LEU A 161 -8.36 -19.50 -9.54
N ASP A 162 -8.26 -20.80 -9.27
CA ASP A 162 -9.09 -21.81 -9.96
C ASP A 162 -10.54 -21.82 -9.41
N GLY A 163 -11.49 -21.22 -10.14
CA GLY A 163 -12.92 -21.26 -9.80
C GLY A 163 -13.35 -20.32 -8.68
N VAL A 164 -12.46 -19.46 -8.18
CA VAL A 164 -12.77 -18.48 -7.12
C VAL A 164 -13.76 -17.42 -7.60
N VAL A 165 -13.63 -16.94 -8.84
CA VAL A 165 -14.55 -15.94 -9.40
C VAL A 165 -15.97 -16.47 -9.50
N GLU A 166 -16.14 -17.72 -9.94
CA GLU A 166 -17.43 -18.40 -9.99
C GLU A 166 -18.04 -18.52 -8.59
N ARG A 167 -17.24 -18.95 -7.58
CA ARG A 167 -17.68 -19.06 -6.19
C ARG A 167 -18.13 -17.70 -5.63
N LEU A 168 -17.35 -16.64 -5.85
CA LEU A 168 -17.69 -15.27 -5.43
C LEU A 168 -18.97 -14.73 -6.11
N ARG A 169 -19.18 -15.06 -7.39
CA ARG A 169 -20.42 -14.69 -8.10
C ARG A 169 -21.65 -15.45 -7.61
N SER A 170 -21.50 -16.72 -7.25
CA SER A 170 -22.58 -17.54 -6.67
C SER A 170 -22.92 -17.16 -5.24
N GLY A 171 -21.99 -16.53 -4.53
CA GLY A 171 -22.12 -16.14 -3.13
C GLY A 171 -21.17 -16.95 -2.26
N ALA A 172 -20.19 -16.28 -1.68
CA ALA A 172 -19.15 -16.84 -0.85
C ALA A 172 -19.03 -16.08 0.49
N HIS A 173 -18.45 -16.73 1.48
CA HIS A 173 -17.98 -16.10 2.72
C HIS A 173 -16.48 -15.88 2.62
N VAL A 174 -16.07 -14.61 2.66
CA VAL A 174 -14.68 -14.19 2.43
C VAL A 174 -14.13 -13.51 3.68
N LEU A 175 -12.93 -13.90 4.09
CA LEU A 175 -12.17 -13.22 5.14
C LEU A 175 -10.94 -12.52 4.56
N ASP A 176 -10.75 -11.25 4.88
CA ASP A 176 -9.56 -10.46 4.58
C ASP A 176 -8.74 -10.24 5.87
N VAL A 177 -7.58 -10.87 5.97
CA VAL A 177 -6.72 -10.84 7.16
C VAL A 177 -5.61 -9.80 6.98
N GLY A 178 -5.49 -8.88 7.94
CA GLY A 178 -4.68 -7.67 7.78
C GLY A 178 -5.39 -6.67 6.86
N CYS A 179 -6.69 -6.48 7.04
CA CYS A 179 -7.51 -5.74 6.07
C CYS A 179 -7.21 -4.22 6.02
N GLY A 180 -6.47 -3.68 7.00
CA GLY A 180 -6.15 -2.25 7.09
C GLY A 180 -7.41 -1.38 7.00
N HIS A 181 -7.42 -0.44 6.05
CA HIS A 181 -8.57 0.45 5.80
C HIS A 181 -9.67 -0.19 4.93
N GLY A 182 -9.59 -1.50 4.66
CA GLY A 182 -10.62 -2.27 3.98
C GLY A 182 -10.69 -2.09 2.46
N THR A 183 -9.69 -1.47 1.83
CA THR A 183 -9.73 -1.14 0.38
C THR A 183 -9.94 -2.38 -0.49
N SER A 184 -9.16 -3.45 -0.28
CA SER A 184 -9.29 -4.74 -0.98
C SER A 184 -10.67 -5.36 -0.74
N THR A 185 -11.09 -5.41 0.52
CA THR A 185 -12.38 -5.97 0.94
C THR A 185 -13.56 -5.26 0.26
N LEU A 186 -13.54 -3.92 0.23
CA LEU A 186 -14.59 -3.11 -0.39
C LEU A 186 -14.64 -3.28 -1.91
N LEU A 187 -13.48 -3.37 -2.58
CA LEU A 187 -13.42 -3.63 -4.03
C LEU A 187 -14.00 -5.00 -4.38
N MET A 188 -13.68 -6.04 -3.60
CA MET A 188 -14.31 -7.35 -3.79
C MET A 188 -15.81 -7.30 -3.50
N ALA A 189 -16.21 -6.60 -2.43
CA ALA A 189 -17.61 -6.45 -2.09
C ALA A 189 -18.40 -5.78 -3.22
N GLU A 190 -17.90 -4.69 -3.79
CA GLU A 190 -18.55 -4.01 -4.92
C GLU A 190 -18.69 -4.93 -6.13
N ALA A 191 -17.65 -5.69 -6.47
CA ALA A 191 -17.65 -6.59 -7.63
C ALA A 191 -18.53 -7.84 -7.45
N PHE A 192 -18.73 -8.31 -6.21
CA PHE A 192 -19.40 -9.58 -5.91
C PHE A 192 -20.55 -9.38 -4.89
N PRO A 193 -21.70 -8.82 -5.31
CA PRO A 193 -22.79 -8.46 -4.40
C PRO A 193 -23.50 -9.66 -3.75
N ALA A 194 -23.34 -10.87 -4.29
CA ALA A 194 -23.88 -12.10 -3.69
C ALA A 194 -23.03 -12.63 -2.52
N SER A 195 -21.79 -12.15 -2.36
CA SER A 195 -20.86 -12.58 -1.33
C SER A 195 -20.90 -11.71 -0.08
N ARG A 196 -20.48 -12.29 1.04
CA ARG A 196 -20.31 -11.64 2.34
C ARG A 196 -18.83 -11.56 2.67
N PHE A 197 -18.44 -10.46 3.28
CA PHE A 197 -17.05 -10.14 3.53
C PHE A 197 -16.85 -9.77 4.98
N GLU A 198 -15.81 -10.33 5.57
CA GLU A 198 -15.30 -9.92 6.86
C GLU A 198 -13.83 -9.51 6.70
N GLY A 199 -13.42 -8.47 7.42
CA GLY A 199 -12.03 -8.07 7.52
C GLY A 199 -11.59 -8.06 8.98
N ILE A 200 -10.41 -8.60 9.25
CA ILE A 200 -9.77 -8.53 10.56
C ILE A 200 -8.44 -7.80 10.45
N ASP A 201 -8.17 -6.94 11.43
CA ASP A 201 -6.89 -6.26 11.58
C ASP A 201 -6.65 -5.99 13.06
N TYR A 202 -5.41 -6.07 13.52
CA TYR A 202 -5.09 -5.87 14.94
C TYR A 202 -5.10 -4.37 15.32
N HIS A 203 -5.01 -3.47 14.33
CA HIS A 203 -4.94 -2.03 14.55
C HIS A 203 -6.34 -1.39 14.55
N GLU A 204 -6.82 -1.05 15.75
CA GLU A 204 -8.17 -0.51 15.98
C GLU A 204 -8.53 0.71 15.11
N ALA A 205 -7.61 1.66 14.95
CA ALA A 205 -7.89 2.86 14.16
C ALA A 205 -8.06 2.56 12.66
N SER A 206 -7.36 1.54 12.14
CA SER A 206 -7.52 1.08 10.76
C SER A 206 -8.87 0.39 10.55
N VAL A 207 -9.28 -0.46 11.49
CA VAL A 207 -10.60 -1.09 11.49
C VAL A 207 -11.73 -0.05 11.53
N GLU A 208 -11.59 1.00 12.35
CA GLU A 208 -12.57 2.08 12.39
C GLU A 208 -12.66 2.84 11.06
N ALA A 209 -11.53 3.13 10.42
CA ALA A 209 -11.51 3.71 9.08
C ALA A 209 -12.19 2.80 8.04
N ALA A 210 -11.96 1.48 8.11
CA ALA A 210 -12.59 0.50 7.23
C ALA A 210 -14.12 0.46 7.40
N ARG A 211 -14.62 0.52 8.64
CA ARG A 211 -16.06 0.60 8.95
C ARG A 211 -16.68 1.86 8.36
N GLN A 212 -16.03 3.02 8.53
CA GLN A 212 -16.50 4.28 7.97
C GLN A 212 -16.52 4.24 6.44
N ALA A 213 -15.52 3.62 5.81
CA ALA A 213 -15.47 3.44 4.36
C ALA A 213 -16.61 2.52 3.86
N ALA A 214 -16.90 1.42 4.56
CA ALA A 214 -18.03 0.54 4.24
C ALA A 214 -19.39 1.24 4.33
N ALA A 215 -19.60 2.02 5.39
CA ALA A 215 -20.82 2.81 5.57
C ALA A 215 -20.96 3.87 4.47
N LYS A 216 -19.88 4.56 4.13
CA LYS A 216 -19.86 5.54 3.03
C LYS A 216 -20.15 4.89 1.67
N ALA A 217 -19.69 3.67 1.44
CA ALA A 217 -19.96 2.90 0.23
C ALA A 217 -21.34 2.22 0.23
N GLY A 218 -22.06 2.22 1.37
CA GLY A 218 -23.39 1.61 1.49
C GLY A 218 -23.38 0.06 1.43
N VAL A 219 -22.29 -0.57 1.88
CA VAL A 219 -22.11 -2.04 1.86
C VAL A 219 -22.03 -2.67 3.25
N ASP A 220 -22.24 -1.89 4.30
CA ASP A 220 -22.18 -2.27 5.72
C ASP A 220 -23.19 -3.34 6.15
N GLY A 221 -24.20 -3.64 5.32
CA GLY A 221 -25.10 -4.79 5.53
C GLY A 221 -24.52 -6.16 5.18
N ARG A 222 -23.34 -6.22 4.54
CA ARG A 222 -22.67 -7.47 4.12
C ARG A 222 -21.14 -7.44 4.19
N VAL A 223 -20.57 -6.32 4.64
CA VAL A 223 -19.14 -6.14 4.86
C VAL A 223 -18.96 -5.71 6.32
N HIS A 224 -18.25 -6.51 7.10
CA HIS A 224 -18.00 -6.24 8.51
C HIS A 224 -16.51 -6.26 8.82
N PHE A 225 -16.08 -5.39 9.74
CA PHE A 225 -14.68 -5.27 10.12
C PHE A 225 -14.51 -5.40 11.62
N HIS A 226 -13.52 -6.17 12.05
CA HIS A 226 -13.28 -6.53 13.44
C HIS A 226 -11.82 -6.30 13.82
N VAL A 227 -11.61 -5.88 15.08
CA VAL A 227 -10.27 -5.89 15.65
C VAL A 227 -9.97 -7.32 16.05
N GLY A 228 -8.86 -7.89 15.56
CA GLY A 228 -8.53 -9.28 15.84
C GLY A 228 -7.11 -9.67 15.45
N ASP A 229 -6.62 -10.73 16.10
CA ASP A 229 -5.32 -11.35 15.86
C ASP A 229 -5.42 -12.38 14.72
N ALA A 230 -4.52 -12.27 13.73
CA ALA A 230 -4.49 -13.17 12.57
C ALA A 230 -4.26 -14.65 12.94
N THR A 231 -3.66 -14.93 14.09
CA THR A 231 -3.35 -16.27 14.59
C THR A 231 -4.50 -16.88 15.42
N GLU A 232 -5.49 -16.10 15.83
CA GLU A 232 -6.57 -16.55 16.71
C GLU A 232 -7.98 -16.30 16.11
N ASP A 233 -8.23 -15.10 15.61
CA ASP A 233 -9.58 -14.58 15.34
C ASP A 233 -10.12 -14.86 13.93
N ALA A 234 -9.35 -15.55 13.09
CA ALA A 234 -9.80 -16.01 11.78
C ALA A 234 -10.74 -17.24 11.87
N ALA A 235 -11.87 -17.17 12.58
CA ALA A 235 -12.79 -18.30 12.77
C ALA A 235 -13.72 -18.52 11.56
N GLY A 236 -13.74 -19.73 10.99
CA GLY A 236 -14.50 -20.07 9.78
C GLY A 236 -15.76 -20.93 10.02
N PRO A 237 -16.28 -21.62 8.98
CA PRO A 237 -15.61 -21.91 7.71
C PRO A 237 -15.65 -20.75 6.69
N TRP A 238 -14.54 -20.55 5.98
CA TRP A 238 -14.40 -19.55 4.90
C TRP A 238 -14.23 -20.20 3.53
N ASP A 239 -14.90 -19.66 2.52
CA ASP A 239 -14.73 -20.09 1.13
C ASP A 239 -13.44 -19.51 0.52
N LEU A 240 -13.09 -18.30 0.93
CA LEU A 240 -11.87 -17.60 0.55
C LEU A 240 -11.31 -16.87 1.77
N ILE A 241 -10.02 -17.07 2.03
CA ILE A 241 -9.26 -16.21 2.95
C ILE A 241 -8.21 -15.48 2.12
N CYS A 242 -8.00 -14.20 2.41
CA CYS A 242 -7.03 -13.37 1.72
C CYS A 242 -6.01 -12.79 2.71
N PHE A 243 -4.75 -12.72 2.28
CA PHE A 243 -3.74 -11.82 2.82
C PHE A 243 -3.29 -10.89 1.68
N PHE A 244 -3.45 -9.58 1.83
CA PHE A 244 -3.01 -8.58 0.86
C PHE A 244 -1.89 -7.73 1.43
N ASP A 245 -0.66 -7.95 0.95
CA ASP A 245 0.55 -7.24 1.36
C ASP A 245 0.75 -7.22 2.89
N ALA A 246 0.41 -8.33 3.57
CA ALA A 246 0.31 -8.43 5.03
C ALA A 246 0.90 -9.72 5.63
N LEU A 247 1.17 -10.79 4.88
CA LEU A 247 1.73 -12.00 5.51
C LEU A 247 3.23 -11.82 5.79
N HIS A 248 3.92 -11.00 4.99
CA HIS A 248 5.37 -10.82 5.11
C HIS A 248 5.83 -9.99 6.32
N ASP A 249 4.95 -9.19 6.91
CA ASP A 249 5.26 -8.28 8.03
C ASP A 249 4.74 -8.79 9.39
N MET A 250 3.91 -9.83 9.42
CA MET A 250 3.47 -10.49 10.66
C MET A 250 4.62 -11.08 11.48
N GLY A 251 4.49 -11.07 12.81
CA GLY A 251 5.44 -11.73 13.72
C GLY A 251 5.52 -13.25 13.52
N ASP A 252 4.37 -13.93 13.46
CA ASP A 252 4.24 -15.37 13.20
C ASP A 252 3.39 -15.68 11.95
N PRO A 253 3.95 -15.51 10.74
CA PRO A 253 3.21 -15.77 9.51
C PRO A 253 2.87 -17.26 9.32
N VAL A 254 3.61 -18.18 9.96
CA VAL A 254 3.29 -19.61 9.92
C VAL A 254 2.06 -19.90 10.76
N ALA A 255 1.94 -19.31 11.96
CA ALA A 255 0.75 -19.46 12.79
C ALA A 255 -0.48 -18.79 12.14
N ALA A 256 -0.33 -17.59 11.57
CA ALA A 256 -1.41 -16.92 10.85
C ALA A 256 -1.91 -17.77 9.66
N ALA A 257 -0.98 -18.27 8.84
CA ALA A 257 -1.33 -19.17 7.73
C ALA A 257 -1.94 -20.49 8.21
N ARG A 258 -1.48 -21.05 9.35
CA ARG A 258 -2.05 -22.27 9.93
C ARG A 258 -3.47 -22.03 10.40
N ARG A 259 -3.72 -20.92 11.08
CA ARG A 259 -5.05 -20.53 11.53
C ARG A 259 -6.00 -20.36 10.34
N ALA A 260 -5.54 -19.71 9.27
CA ALA A 260 -6.28 -19.62 8.02
C ALA A 260 -6.58 -21.02 7.44
N ARG A 261 -5.59 -21.93 7.39
CA ARG A 261 -5.79 -23.31 6.93
C ARG A 261 -6.87 -24.03 7.73
N GLU A 262 -6.89 -23.88 9.05
CA GLU A 262 -7.87 -24.51 9.95
C GLU A 262 -9.28 -23.96 9.76
N ALA A 263 -9.38 -22.69 9.36
CA ALA A 263 -10.63 -21.98 9.18
C ALA A 263 -11.22 -22.07 7.77
N LEU A 264 -10.45 -22.52 6.78
CA LEU A 264 -10.97 -22.74 5.43
C LEU A 264 -12.01 -23.86 5.41
N ALA A 265 -13.03 -23.68 4.58
CA ALA A 265 -13.91 -24.76 4.14
C ALA A 265 -13.11 -25.87 3.43
N GLU A 266 -13.67 -27.08 3.32
CA GLU A 266 -13.01 -28.22 2.67
C GLU A 266 -12.59 -27.92 1.22
N ASP A 267 -13.39 -27.14 0.49
CA ASP A 267 -13.14 -26.65 -0.87
C ASP A 267 -12.63 -25.19 -0.92
N GLY A 268 -12.30 -24.62 0.23
CA GLY A 268 -11.86 -23.24 0.38
C GLY A 268 -10.48 -22.97 -0.21
N THR A 269 -10.22 -21.70 -0.52
CA THR A 269 -8.95 -21.25 -1.08
C THR A 269 -8.31 -20.16 -0.22
N LEU A 270 -6.98 -20.22 -0.06
CA LEU A 270 -6.20 -19.10 0.44
C LEU A 270 -5.60 -18.32 -0.74
N LEU A 271 -5.85 -17.02 -0.78
CA LEU A 271 -5.19 -16.06 -1.65
C LEU A 271 -4.14 -15.30 -0.85
N VAL A 272 -2.89 -15.33 -1.29
CA VAL A 272 -1.82 -14.49 -0.75
C VAL A 272 -1.32 -13.60 -1.87
N VAL A 273 -1.41 -12.28 -1.69
CA VAL A 273 -0.83 -11.27 -2.57
C VAL A 273 0.27 -10.58 -1.80
N GLU A 274 1.47 -10.57 -2.38
CA GLU A 274 2.67 -10.02 -1.74
C GLU A 274 3.48 -9.17 -2.73
N PRO A 275 4.36 -8.27 -2.27
CA PRO A 275 5.15 -7.46 -3.18
C PRO A 275 6.04 -8.32 -4.09
N ALA A 276 6.23 -7.89 -5.33
CA ALA A 276 7.06 -8.59 -6.30
C ALA A 276 8.50 -8.72 -5.76
N ALA A 277 8.95 -9.96 -5.66
CA ALA A 277 10.26 -10.32 -5.12
C ALA A 277 10.88 -11.45 -5.94
N ALA A 278 12.21 -11.55 -5.94
CA ALA A 278 12.89 -12.77 -6.37
C ALA A 278 13.39 -13.48 -5.12
N ASP A 279 13.66 -14.77 -5.24
CA ASP A 279 14.17 -15.57 -4.13
C ASP A 279 15.64 -15.24 -3.81
N ARG A 280 16.36 -14.59 -4.75
CA ARG A 280 17.76 -14.18 -4.62
C ARG A 280 17.94 -12.69 -4.86
N LEU A 281 18.80 -12.05 -4.07
CA LEU A 281 19.05 -10.61 -4.13
C LEU A 281 19.62 -10.18 -5.49
N GLU A 282 20.58 -10.92 -6.02
CA GLU A 282 21.27 -10.62 -7.28
C GLU A 282 20.33 -10.54 -8.48
N ASP A 283 19.18 -11.21 -8.43
CA ASP A 283 18.17 -11.19 -9.50
C ASP A 283 17.33 -9.90 -9.49
N ARG A 284 17.49 -9.05 -8.46
CA ARG A 284 16.76 -7.78 -8.30
C ARG A 284 17.66 -6.54 -8.26
N ILE A 285 18.99 -6.69 -8.28
CA ILE A 285 19.90 -5.54 -8.26
C ILE A 285 19.64 -4.64 -9.48
N GLY A 286 19.38 -3.36 -9.21
CA GLY A 286 19.07 -2.36 -10.24
C GLY A 286 17.60 -2.29 -10.64
N ASN A 287 16.72 -3.13 -10.09
CA ASN A 287 15.27 -3.02 -10.31
C ASN A 287 14.66 -1.91 -9.40
N PRO A 288 14.03 -0.86 -9.97
CA PRO A 288 13.48 0.24 -9.18
C PRO A 288 12.32 -0.15 -8.26
N VAL A 289 11.50 -1.12 -8.65
CA VAL A 289 10.37 -1.60 -7.84
C VAL A 289 10.89 -2.34 -6.61
N SER A 290 11.84 -3.26 -6.80
CA SER A 290 12.50 -3.95 -5.69
C SER A 290 13.27 -2.97 -4.80
N MET A 291 13.92 -1.95 -5.36
CA MET A 291 14.56 -0.89 -4.57
C MET A 291 13.54 -0.21 -3.63
N SER A 292 12.37 0.16 -4.15
CA SER A 292 11.30 0.77 -3.36
C SER A 292 10.80 -0.18 -2.26
N TYR A 293 10.58 -1.46 -2.56
CA TYR A 293 10.10 -2.43 -1.56
C TYR A 293 11.16 -2.77 -0.50
N TYR A 294 12.44 -2.88 -0.86
CA TYR A 294 13.51 -3.02 0.14
C TYR A 294 13.59 -1.79 1.06
N ALA A 295 13.52 -0.58 0.50
CA ALA A 295 13.54 0.65 1.28
C ALA A 295 12.36 0.70 2.27
N ALA A 296 11.15 0.41 1.79
CA ALA A 296 9.95 0.32 2.62
C ALA A 296 10.08 -0.76 3.71
N SER A 297 10.49 -1.98 3.34
CA SER A 297 10.65 -3.10 4.28
C SER A 297 11.64 -2.81 5.41
N THR A 298 12.68 -2.03 5.11
CA THR A 298 13.74 -1.68 6.07
C THR A 298 13.22 -0.80 7.20
N VAL A 299 12.21 0.04 6.93
CA VAL A 299 11.70 1.03 7.88
C VAL A 299 10.30 0.72 8.41
N MET A 300 9.60 -0.26 7.83
CA MET A 300 8.25 -0.66 8.23
C MET A 300 8.17 -2.16 8.51
N CYS A 301 8.21 -3.00 7.47
CA CYS A 301 7.80 -4.39 7.55
C CYS A 301 8.68 -5.27 8.45
N VAL A 302 10.01 -5.20 8.27
CA VAL A 302 10.95 -6.00 9.09
C VAL A 302 10.95 -5.54 10.55
N PRO A 303 11.07 -4.23 10.84
CA PRO A 303 10.95 -3.74 12.21
C PRO A 303 9.61 -4.13 12.86
N HIS A 304 8.50 -4.09 12.13
CA HIS A 304 7.21 -4.48 12.68
C HIS A 304 7.17 -5.97 13.04
N SER A 305 7.57 -6.86 12.14
CA SER A 305 7.63 -8.29 12.43
C SER A 305 8.49 -8.58 13.66
N LEU A 306 9.66 -7.96 13.76
CA LEU A 306 10.56 -8.09 14.92
C LEU A 306 9.99 -7.49 16.23
N SER A 307 8.89 -6.73 16.18
CA SER A 307 8.24 -6.18 17.37
C SER A 307 7.24 -7.15 18.00
N GLU A 308 6.98 -8.26 17.30
CA GLU A 308 6.08 -9.32 17.68
C GLU A 308 6.86 -10.63 17.87
N GLU A 309 6.26 -11.59 18.57
CA GLU A 309 6.84 -12.91 18.78
C GLU A 309 6.28 -13.90 17.74
N PRO A 310 7.11 -14.78 17.14
CA PRO A 310 8.55 -14.95 17.33
C PRO A 310 9.40 -14.00 16.48
N GLY A 311 8.79 -13.12 15.70
CA GLY A 311 9.48 -12.14 14.86
C GLY A 311 10.25 -12.75 13.70
N LEU A 312 9.57 -13.59 12.89
CA LEU A 312 10.21 -14.31 11.77
C LEU A 312 10.85 -13.38 10.74
N ALA A 313 10.32 -12.16 10.58
CA ALA A 313 10.87 -11.09 9.77
C ALA A 313 11.16 -11.50 8.32
N LEU A 314 10.12 -11.95 7.59
CA LEU A 314 10.22 -12.27 6.17
C LEU A 314 10.57 -11.02 5.34
N GLY A 315 9.86 -9.91 5.60
CA GLY A 315 10.03 -8.64 4.91
C GLY A 315 9.41 -8.61 3.52
N ALA A 316 9.20 -7.41 2.96
CA ALA A 316 8.48 -7.19 1.70
C ALA A 316 9.14 -7.83 0.47
N GLN A 317 10.36 -8.37 0.61
CA GLN A 317 11.11 -9.04 -0.46
C GLN A 317 11.37 -10.52 -0.10
N ALA A 318 10.37 -11.17 0.51
CA ALA A 318 10.47 -12.57 0.94
C ALA A 318 10.70 -13.57 -0.21
N GLY A 319 10.20 -13.28 -1.41
CA GLY A 319 10.25 -14.20 -2.54
C GLY A 319 9.18 -15.29 -2.47
N SER A 320 8.97 -15.97 -3.58
CA SER A 320 7.93 -16.99 -3.69
C SER A 320 8.28 -18.28 -2.96
N GLU A 321 9.57 -18.62 -2.86
CA GLU A 321 10.05 -19.83 -2.20
C GLU A 321 9.82 -19.75 -0.68
N ARG A 322 10.21 -18.66 -0.02
CA ARG A 322 10.01 -18.49 1.43
C ARG A 322 8.53 -18.40 1.80
N LEU A 323 7.72 -17.71 0.99
CA LEU A 323 6.26 -17.69 1.18
C LEU A 323 5.66 -19.09 1.02
N ARG A 324 6.13 -19.87 0.04
CA ARG A 324 5.71 -21.27 -0.13
C ARG A 324 6.09 -22.11 1.09
N GLU A 325 7.29 -21.96 1.63
CA GLU A 325 7.75 -22.69 2.83
C GLU A 325 6.84 -22.42 4.03
N VAL A 326 6.49 -21.16 4.27
CA VAL A 326 5.54 -20.75 5.32
C VAL A 326 4.20 -21.46 5.15
N LEU A 327 3.63 -21.44 3.94
CA LEU A 327 2.33 -22.05 3.65
C LEU A 327 2.37 -23.59 3.77
N VAL A 328 3.44 -24.23 3.31
CA VAL A 328 3.61 -25.68 3.46
C VAL A 328 3.76 -26.06 4.94
N GLN A 329 4.52 -25.30 5.72
CA GLN A 329 4.67 -25.50 7.15
C GLN A 329 3.36 -25.26 7.93
N ALA A 330 2.51 -24.37 7.44
CA ALA A 330 1.16 -24.14 7.94
C ALA A 330 0.17 -25.28 7.62
N GLY A 331 0.55 -26.24 6.77
CA GLY A 331 -0.24 -27.43 6.48
C GLY A 331 -1.05 -27.38 5.18
N PHE A 332 -0.77 -26.45 4.27
CA PHE A 332 -1.32 -26.47 2.91
C PHE A 332 -0.61 -27.52 2.05
N SER A 333 -1.34 -28.47 1.45
CA SER A 333 -0.74 -29.49 0.58
C SER A 333 -0.53 -29.02 -0.86
N ARG A 334 -1.27 -28.00 -1.30
CA ARG A 334 -1.14 -27.41 -2.64
C ARG A 334 -0.87 -25.92 -2.50
N VAL A 335 0.30 -25.51 -2.97
CA VAL A 335 0.68 -24.09 -3.06
C VAL A 335 1.19 -23.85 -4.47
N ARG A 336 0.67 -22.83 -5.16
CA ARG A 336 1.18 -22.42 -6.48
C ARG A 336 1.30 -20.91 -6.56
N LEU A 337 2.31 -20.46 -7.28
CA LEU A 337 2.38 -19.09 -7.78
C LEU A 337 1.41 -18.98 -8.96
N ALA A 338 0.27 -18.34 -8.73
CA ALA A 338 -0.82 -18.24 -9.69
C ALA A 338 -0.58 -17.16 -10.75
N LEU A 339 0.02 -16.03 -10.35
CA LEU A 339 0.38 -14.94 -11.23
C LEU A 339 1.60 -14.20 -10.67
N THR A 340 2.41 -13.64 -11.56
CA THR A 340 3.44 -12.65 -11.22
C THR A 340 3.22 -11.43 -12.08
N THR A 341 3.13 -10.27 -11.44
CA THR A 341 3.11 -8.97 -12.12
C THR A 341 4.43 -8.26 -11.87
N GLU A 342 4.58 -7.06 -12.42
CA GLU A 342 5.71 -6.18 -12.08
C GLU A 342 5.73 -5.84 -10.57
N TYR A 343 4.57 -5.78 -9.93
CA TYR A 343 4.39 -5.26 -8.57
C TYR A 343 4.06 -6.32 -7.52
N ASN A 344 3.51 -7.49 -7.90
CA ASN A 344 3.08 -8.51 -6.94
C ASN A 344 3.37 -9.95 -7.36
N LEU A 345 3.49 -10.79 -6.36
CA LEU A 345 3.31 -12.23 -6.42
C LEU A 345 1.87 -12.54 -5.99
N VAL A 346 1.16 -13.38 -6.75
CA VAL A 346 -0.17 -13.88 -6.40
C VAL A 346 -0.07 -15.38 -6.20
N ILE A 347 -0.31 -15.84 -4.99
CA ILE A 347 -0.18 -17.24 -4.58
C ILE A 347 -1.55 -17.79 -4.23
N GLU A 348 -1.84 -18.96 -4.77
CA GLU A 348 -3.00 -19.77 -4.40
C GLU A 348 -2.53 -20.92 -3.52
N ALA A 349 -3.17 -21.11 -2.37
CA ALA A 349 -2.96 -22.28 -1.53
C ALA A 349 -4.27 -22.97 -1.15
N ARG A 350 -4.23 -24.30 -1.08
CA ARG A 350 -5.38 -25.16 -0.76
C ARG A 350 -4.96 -26.34 0.15
N PRO A 351 -5.91 -26.87 0.95
CA PRO A 351 -5.67 -28.02 1.81
C PRO A 351 -5.03 -29.21 1.12
#